data_AF-R0KB23-F1
#
_entry.id   AF-R0KB23-F1
#
_cell.length_a   1.000
_cell.length_b   1.000
_cell.length_c   1.000
_cell.angle_alpha   90.00
_cell.angle_beta   90.00
_cell.angle_gamma   90.00
#
_symmetry.space_group_name_H-M   'P 1'
#
loop_
_entity.id
_entity.type
_entity.pdbx_description
1 polymer ?
#
loop_
_entity_poly.entity_id
_entity_poly.type
_entity_poly.pdbx_seq_one_letter_code
_entity_poly.pdbx_strand_id
1 'polypeptide(L)'
;MNRAISPPPTKRRKTTASTAAASASKPCDIKPARPPTLRIFSWNINGISPFLQPPIPSFFQATQDKSNLKQAQPPIHAASLRAFLHRHHWPTLLFLQEVKISAQDTKAQDARDRPLYTAHFTLPTDTHNARGPRGSGKVYGVCSIVRDGIADFHDIAVRNVDWDCEGRVSVVQVTCPQTRARLAIFNIYAVNGTQNAYREGHTGAVCGTRHDRKREFQRLLMHECRVLEAQGWDVLLAGDMNVAPDERDGYPKLRVFPHDHVVSRADFHEKLLEGGGDAKESGGLHGVDIWRKMHGEERRYTYFPRNREWGSSCDRVDYFIAGRRFWDKGCVKACGIMDSEAERGPSDHVPIWADVELKADAN
;
A
#
# COMPACT_ATOMS: atom_id res chain seq x y z
N MET A 1 -28.67 -26.51 26.50
CA MET A 1 -27.44 -25.81 26.07
C MET A 1 -26.83 -26.58 24.90
N ASN A 2 -27.02 -26.11 23.67
CA ASN A 2 -26.39 -26.68 22.48
C ASN A 2 -25.80 -25.52 21.68
N ARG A 3 -24.46 -25.42 21.64
CA ARG A 3 -23.73 -24.45 20.84
C ARG A 3 -23.60 -24.99 19.41
N ALA A 4 -24.36 -24.44 18.48
CA ALA A 4 -24.18 -24.69 17.06
C ALA A 4 -23.01 -23.86 16.54
N ILE A 5 -21.94 -24.54 16.13
CA ILE A 5 -20.79 -23.98 15.42
C ILE A 5 -21.26 -23.68 13.99
N SER A 6 -21.14 -22.43 13.56
CA SER A 6 -21.54 -21.96 12.23
C SER A 6 -20.56 -22.48 11.15
N PRO A 7 -21.03 -23.00 9.99
CA PRO A 7 -20.15 -23.48 8.94
C PRO A 7 -19.59 -22.32 8.09
N PRO A 8 -18.46 -22.52 7.38
CA PRO A 8 -17.81 -21.48 6.58
C PRO A 8 -18.64 -21.12 5.34
N PRO A 9 -18.41 -19.93 4.73
CA PRO A 9 -19.24 -19.43 3.64
C PRO A 9 -19.23 -20.36 2.41
N THR A 10 -20.43 -20.69 1.93
CA THR A 10 -20.71 -21.62 0.85
C THR A 10 -20.14 -21.17 -0.51
N LYS A 11 -19.52 -22.11 -1.22
CA LYS A 11 -19.05 -22.01 -2.61
C LYS A 11 -20.15 -21.43 -3.52
N ARG A 12 -19.83 -20.35 -4.26
CA ARG A 12 -20.74 -19.77 -5.25
C ARG A 12 -20.63 -20.54 -6.57
N ARG A 13 -21.81 -20.88 -7.13
CA ARG A 13 -22.06 -21.67 -8.33
C ARG A 13 -21.55 -20.96 -9.59
N LYS A 14 -20.89 -21.70 -10.48
CA LYS A 14 -20.40 -21.29 -11.81
C LYS A 14 -21.58 -20.89 -12.71
N THR A 15 -21.58 -19.67 -13.22
CA THR A 15 -22.33 -19.30 -14.45
C THR A 15 -21.31 -19.05 -15.55
N THR A 16 -21.61 -19.58 -16.73
CA THR A 16 -20.76 -19.65 -17.92
C THR A 16 -20.43 -18.27 -18.52
N ALA A 17 -19.30 -18.24 -19.22
CA ALA A 17 -18.45 -17.09 -19.49
C ALA A 17 -18.91 -16.12 -20.59
N SER A 18 -18.37 -14.90 -20.51
CA SER A 18 -17.80 -14.20 -21.67
C SER A 18 -16.37 -13.82 -21.29
N THR A 19 -15.39 -14.57 -21.81
CA THR A 19 -13.96 -14.37 -21.60
C THR A 19 -13.46 -13.19 -22.44
N ALA A 20 -13.44 -12.00 -21.85
CA ALA A 20 -12.45 -11.01 -22.21
C ALA A 20 -11.17 -11.37 -21.44
N ALA A 21 -10.26 -12.10 -22.09
CA ALA A 21 -8.96 -12.41 -21.52
C ALA A 21 -8.20 -11.09 -21.31
N ALA A 22 -7.87 -10.77 -20.05
CA ALA A 22 -6.93 -9.71 -19.74
C ALA A 22 -5.59 -10.11 -20.38
N SER A 23 -5.18 -9.43 -21.44
CA SER A 23 -3.89 -9.67 -22.08
C SER A 23 -2.79 -9.42 -21.06
N ALA A 24 -1.92 -10.41 -20.85
CA ALA A 24 -0.73 -10.28 -20.03
C ALA A 24 0.06 -9.04 -20.50
N SER A 25 0.21 -8.06 -19.61
CA SER A 25 0.92 -6.82 -19.92
C SER A 25 2.40 -7.13 -20.18
N LYS A 26 2.97 -6.55 -21.23
CA LYS A 26 4.42 -6.60 -21.47
C LYS A 26 5.14 -5.99 -20.25
N PRO A 27 6.34 -6.48 -19.86
CA PRO A 27 7.12 -5.86 -18.80
C PRO A 27 7.25 -4.36 -19.06
N CYS A 28 6.86 -3.55 -18.07
CA CYS A 28 6.99 -2.10 -18.18
C CYS A 28 8.48 -1.76 -18.16
N ASP A 29 9.00 -1.24 -19.28
CA ASP A 29 10.39 -0.78 -19.37
C ASP A 29 10.52 0.60 -18.69
N ILE A 30 10.63 0.58 -17.36
CA ILE A 30 10.68 1.80 -16.54
C ILE A 30 12.10 2.36 -16.61
N LYS A 31 12.30 3.45 -17.38
CA LYS A 31 13.60 4.15 -17.43
C LYS A 31 14.02 4.65 -16.04
N PRO A 32 15.30 4.63 -15.66
CA PRO A 32 15.77 5.18 -14.38
C PRO A 32 15.32 6.64 -14.19
N ALA A 33 14.81 6.97 -13.00
CA ALA A 33 14.59 8.36 -12.62
C ALA A 33 15.94 9.09 -12.51
N ARG A 34 16.00 10.33 -12.98
CA ARG A 34 17.18 11.18 -12.86
C ARG A 34 16.92 12.26 -11.81
N PRO A 35 17.91 12.66 -11.01
CA PRO A 35 17.76 13.84 -10.16
C PRO A 35 17.30 15.05 -10.99
N PRO A 36 16.40 15.90 -10.46
CA PRO A 36 15.88 15.92 -9.09
C PRO A 36 14.63 15.06 -8.85
N THR A 37 14.23 14.20 -9.80
CA THR A 37 13.01 13.38 -9.68
C THR A 37 13.15 12.31 -8.60
N LEU A 38 12.15 12.23 -7.72
CA LEU A 38 11.98 11.16 -6.73
C LEU A 38 11.12 10.04 -7.33
N ARG A 39 11.67 8.83 -7.40
CA ARG A 39 10.89 7.64 -7.75
C ARG A 39 10.40 6.93 -6.50
N ILE A 40 9.08 6.75 -6.41
CA ILE A 40 8.42 6.18 -5.24
C ILE A 40 7.66 4.95 -5.70
N PHE A 41 7.90 3.82 -5.04
CA PHE A 41 7.08 2.63 -5.15
C PHE A 41 6.22 2.45 -3.90
N SER A 42 5.03 1.90 -4.07
CA SER A 42 4.18 1.45 -2.98
C SER A 42 3.64 0.05 -3.25
N TRP A 43 3.69 -0.83 -2.25
CA TRP A 43 3.35 -2.23 -2.42
C TRP A 43 2.86 -2.87 -1.11
N ASN A 44 1.61 -3.33 -1.11
CA ASN A 44 1.14 -4.25 -0.07
C ASN A 44 1.77 -5.63 -0.30
N ILE A 45 2.69 -6.01 0.57
CA ILE A 45 3.46 -7.25 0.41
C ILE A 45 2.83 -8.46 1.11
N ASN A 46 1.76 -8.24 1.89
CA ASN A 46 1.04 -9.30 2.61
C ASN A 46 1.99 -10.21 3.43
N GLY A 47 2.90 -9.58 4.17
CA GLY A 47 3.91 -10.21 5.01
C GLY A 47 5.30 -10.16 4.38
N ILE A 48 6.28 -9.67 5.13
CA ILE A 48 7.65 -9.50 4.62
C ILE A 48 8.46 -10.79 4.56
N SER A 49 8.11 -11.80 5.37
CA SER A 49 8.90 -13.02 5.52
C SER A 49 9.24 -13.74 4.20
N PRO A 50 8.33 -13.89 3.21
CA PRO A 50 8.65 -14.51 1.92
C PRO A 50 9.70 -13.78 1.09
N PHE A 51 9.99 -12.51 1.40
CA PHE A 51 10.92 -11.67 0.67
C PHE A 51 12.30 -11.53 1.33
N LEU A 52 12.42 -12.00 2.57
CA LEU A 52 13.67 -11.99 3.32
C LEU A 52 14.43 -13.28 3.01
N GLN A 53 15.74 -13.16 2.81
CA GLN A 53 16.57 -14.34 2.61
C GLN A 53 16.54 -15.23 3.87
N PRO A 54 16.38 -16.56 3.73
CA PRO A 54 16.47 -17.46 4.87
C PRO A 54 17.88 -17.35 5.46
N PRO A 55 18.02 -17.39 6.80
CA PRO A 55 19.33 -17.35 7.42
C PRO A 55 20.17 -18.55 6.95
N ILE A 56 21.48 -18.29 6.74
CA ILE A 56 22.50 -19.21 6.22
C ILE A 56 22.55 -20.60 6.90
N PRO A 57 22.18 -20.83 8.18
CA PRO A 57 22.19 -22.17 8.79
C PRO A 57 21.26 -23.18 8.08
N SER A 58 20.26 -22.72 7.33
CA SER A 58 19.38 -23.58 6.52
C SER A 58 20.11 -24.30 5.38
N PHE A 59 21.25 -23.77 4.92
CA PHE A 59 22.11 -24.43 3.92
C PHE A 59 22.93 -25.60 4.48
N PHE A 60 23.08 -25.68 5.81
CA PHE A 60 23.84 -26.73 6.48
C PHE A 60 22.97 -27.85 7.07
N GLN A 61 21.66 -27.85 6.80
CA GLN A 61 20.83 -29.01 7.11
C GLN A 61 21.21 -30.14 6.16
N ALA A 62 21.72 -31.24 6.72
CA ALA A 62 22.11 -32.43 5.99
C ALA A 62 20.97 -32.90 5.08
N THR A 63 21.31 -33.10 3.80
CA THR A 63 20.41 -33.63 2.78
C THR A 63 20.01 -35.05 3.18
N GLN A 64 18.82 -35.22 3.75
CA GLN A 64 18.17 -36.52 3.76
C GLN A 64 17.42 -36.73 2.44
N ASP A 65 17.83 -37.79 1.75
CA ASP A 65 17.18 -38.54 0.69
C ASP A 65 16.84 -37.84 -0.63
N LYS A 66 17.83 -37.86 -1.52
CA LYS A 66 17.66 -37.75 -2.97
C LYS A 66 17.04 -39.04 -3.52
N SER A 67 15.72 -39.17 -3.49
CA SER A 67 15.02 -40.07 -4.42
C SER A 67 13.68 -39.45 -4.84
N ASN A 68 13.72 -38.67 -5.93
CA ASN A 68 12.64 -38.40 -6.89
C ASN A 68 12.92 -37.08 -7.63
N LEU A 69 13.89 -37.09 -8.55
CA LEU A 69 14.06 -36.03 -9.54
C LEU A 69 13.03 -36.24 -10.67
N LYS A 70 11.77 -35.82 -10.43
CA LYS A 70 10.87 -35.46 -11.53
C LYS A 70 11.15 -34.00 -11.88
N GLN A 71 11.38 -33.77 -13.17
CA GLN A 71 11.64 -32.49 -13.86
C GLN A 71 11.11 -31.27 -13.09
N ALA A 72 12.01 -30.62 -12.35
CA ALA A 72 11.71 -29.35 -11.72
C ALA A 72 11.66 -28.28 -12.82
N GLN A 73 10.54 -27.57 -12.91
CA GLN A 73 10.46 -26.29 -13.60
C GLN A 73 11.62 -25.39 -13.16
N PRO A 74 12.14 -24.50 -14.04
CA PRO A 74 13.21 -23.58 -13.66
C PRO A 74 12.85 -22.87 -12.36
N PRO A 75 13.81 -22.70 -11.42
CA PRO A 75 13.52 -22.16 -10.11
C PRO A 75 12.89 -20.79 -10.29
N ILE A 76 11.63 -20.66 -9.87
CA ILE A 76 10.97 -19.37 -9.67
C ILE A 76 11.96 -18.55 -8.84
N HIS A 77 12.51 -17.49 -9.42
CA HIS A 77 13.43 -16.63 -8.69
C HIS A 77 12.78 -16.27 -7.35
N ALA A 78 13.43 -16.65 -6.24
CA ALA A 78 12.90 -16.40 -4.92
C ALA A 78 12.56 -14.91 -4.80
N ALA A 79 11.33 -14.60 -4.38
CA ALA A 79 10.89 -13.23 -4.20
C ALA A 79 11.87 -12.51 -3.27
N SER A 80 12.38 -11.36 -3.69
CA SER A 80 13.43 -10.64 -2.95
C SER A 80 13.25 -9.15 -3.12
N LEU A 81 13.16 -8.42 -2.01
CA LEU A 81 13.12 -6.96 -2.03
C LEU A 81 14.37 -6.37 -2.69
N ARG A 82 15.54 -6.99 -2.51
CA ARG A 82 16.78 -6.55 -3.16
C ARG A 82 16.71 -6.74 -4.67
N ALA A 83 16.23 -7.89 -5.12
CA ALA A 83 16.06 -8.14 -6.56
C ALA A 83 15.03 -7.18 -7.17
N PHE A 84 13.97 -6.84 -6.43
CA PHE A 84 12.99 -5.82 -6.81
C PHE A 84 13.66 -4.44 -6.96
N LEU A 85 14.37 -3.98 -5.93
CA LEU A 85 15.08 -2.69 -5.96
C LEU A 85 16.07 -2.61 -7.13
N HIS A 86 16.85 -3.66 -7.39
CA HIS A 86 17.79 -3.70 -8.50
C HIS A 86 17.10 -3.59 -9.86
N ARG A 87 16.03 -4.37 -10.07
CA ARG A 87 15.31 -4.43 -11.35
C ARG A 87 14.55 -3.15 -11.68
N HIS A 88 14.17 -2.39 -10.64
CA HIS A 88 13.49 -1.10 -10.76
C HIS A 88 14.42 0.10 -10.56
N HIS A 89 15.71 -0.11 -10.83
CA HIS A 89 16.75 0.93 -10.86
C HIS A 89 16.94 1.70 -9.56
N TRP A 90 16.85 1.00 -8.43
CA TRP A 90 17.13 1.54 -7.10
C TRP A 90 16.29 2.79 -6.80
N PRO A 91 14.95 2.65 -6.71
CA PRO A 91 14.05 3.78 -6.52
C PRO A 91 14.41 4.56 -5.25
N THR A 92 14.02 5.83 -5.22
CA THR A 92 14.31 6.74 -4.11
C THR A 92 13.62 6.27 -2.82
N LEU A 93 12.36 5.86 -2.94
CA LEU A 93 11.51 5.41 -1.85
C LEU A 93 10.80 4.10 -2.24
N LEU A 94 10.74 3.16 -1.30
CA LEU A 94 9.90 1.96 -1.40
C LEU A 94 9.04 1.84 -0.14
N PHE A 95 7.73 1.90 -0.33
CA PHE A 95 6.74 1.74 0.72
C PHE A 95 6.17 0.33 0.70
N LEU A 96 6.21 -0.31 1.86
CA LEU A 96 5.68 -1.64 2.08
C LEU A 96 4.52 -1.58 3.07
N GLN A 97 3.40 -2.19 2.72
CA GLN A 97 2.24 -2.38 3.60
C GLN A 97 2.08 -3.84 4.01
N GLU A 98 1.42 -4.06 5.15
CA GLU A 98 1.23 -5.38 5.77
C GLU A 98 2.55 -6.12 5.98
N VAL A 99 3.57 -5.47 6.56
CA VAL A 99 4.87 -6.14 6.79
C VAL A 99 4.77 -7.34 7.74
N LYS A 100 3.78 -7.35 8.66
CA LYS A 100 3.45 -8.45 9.58
C LYS A 100 4.62 -8.93 10.45
N ILE A 101 5.42 -7.99 10.93
CA ILE A 101 6.43 -8.25 11.96
C ILE A 101 5.99 -7.62 13.28
N SER A 102 6.52 -8.12 14.40
CA SER A 102 6.30 -7.49 15.71
C SER A 102 7.45 -6.55 16.02
N ALA A 103 7.22 -5.61 16.94
CA ALA A 103 8.25 -4.66 17.38
C ALA A 103 9.49 -5.33 17.99
N GLN A 104 9.36 -6.59 18.44
CA GLN A 104 10.46 -7.37 19.00
C GLN A 104 11.29 -8.11 17.94
N ASP A 105 10.89 -8.06 16.66
CA ASP A 105 11.57 -8.77 15.56
C ASP A 105 12.73 -7.95 14.97
N THR A 106 13.81 -7.79 15.75
CA THR A 106 14.96 -6.94 15.36
C THR A 106 15.75 -7.50 14.16
N LYS A 107 15.74 -8.83 13.97
CA LYS A 107 16.46 -9.48 12.86
C LYS A 107 15.86 -9.16 11.50
N ALA A 108 14.53 -9.02 11.41
CA ALA A 108 13.87 -8.64 10.17
C ALA A 108 14.12 -7.17 9.78
N GLN A 109 14.61 -6.35 10.72
CA GLN A 109 14.83 -4.91 10.52
C GLN A 109 16.25 -4.58 10.02
N ASP A 110 17.19 -5.51 10.13
CA ASP A 110 18.63 -5.25 9.88
C ASP A 110 19.14 -6.05 8.67
N ALA A 111 18.82 -5.55 7.47
CA ALA A 111 19.33 -6.10 6.20
C ALA A 111 20.14 -5.03 5.47
N ARG A 112 21.45 -5.00 5.72
CA ARG A 112 22.39 -4.02 5.16
C ARG A 112 23.14 -4.60 3.97
N ASP A 113 22.89 -4.10 2.76
CA ASP A 113 23.82 -4.24 1.65
C ASP A 113 23.59 -3.19 0.54
N ARG A 114 24.65 -2.67 -0.10
CA ARG A 114 24.61 -1.46 -0.96
C ARG A 114 23.70 -1.58 -2.20
N PRO A 115 23.18 -0.45 -2.78
CA PRO A 115 23.13 0.89 -2.21
C PRO A 115 22.42 0.87 -0.86
N LEU A 116 22.92 1.68 0.07
CA LEU A 116 22.40 1.66 1.44
C LEU A 116 21.00 2.27 1.43
N TYR A 117 20.07 1.53 2.02
CA TYR A 117 18.74 1.99 2.32
C TYR A 117 18.55 1.94 3.82
N THR A 118 17.85 2.91 4.34
CA THR A 118 17.37 2.94 5.72
C THR A 118 15.90 2.53 5.75
N ALA A 119 15.59 1.52 6.55
CA ALA A 119 14.22 1.02 6.72
C ALA A 119 13.59 1.61 7.99
N HIS A 120 12.46 2.28 7.85
CA HIS A 120 11.70 2.86 8.95
C HIS A 120 10.39 2.09 9.12
N PHE A 121 10.24 1.39 10.24
CA PHE A 121 9.05 0.60 10.54
C PHE A 121 8.09 1.36 11.45
N THR A 122 6.81 1.34 11.09
CA THR A 122 5.71 1.74 11.96
C THR A 122 4.88 0.50 12.25
N LEU A 123 4.98 -0.01 13.48
CA LEU A 123 4.43 -1.29 13.88
C LEU A 123 3.27 -1.12 14.86
N PRO A 124 2.32 -2.07 14.90
CA PRO A 124 1.15 -1.93 15.76
C PRO A 124 1.52 -1.96 17.25
N THR A 125 0.91 -1.07 18.02
CA THR A 125 0.97 -1.01 19.49
C THR A 125 -0.38 -1.30 20.14
N ASP A 126 -1.47 -1.32 19.37
CA ASP A 126 -2.82 -1.62 19.83
C ASP A 126 -2.99 -3.11 20.21
N THR A 127 -3.04 -3.37 21.51
CA THR A 127 -3.15 -4.73 22.08
C THR A 127 -4.56 -5.34 21.94
N HIS A 128 -5.57 -4.55 21.56
CA HIS A 128 -6.95 -5.01 21.43
C HIS A 128 -7.33 -5.30 19.98
N ASN A 129 -6.95 -4.42 19.05
CA ASN A 129 -7.34 -4.50 17.64
C ASN A 129 -6.24 -5.07 16.72
N ALA A 130 -4.97 -5.00 17.11
CA ALA A 130 -3.83 -5.42 16.28
C ALA A 130 -3.07 -6.63 16.85
N ARG A 131 -3.81 -7.63 17.35
CA ARG A 131 -3.24 -8.79 18.07
C ARG A 131 -2.46 -9.77 17.19
N GLY A 132 -2.84 -9.92 15.92
CA GLY A 132 -2.32 -10.98 15.05
C GLY A 132 -2.51 -12.41 15.56
N PRO A 133 -1.94 -13.41 14.87
CA PRO A 133 -2.07 -14.81 15.25
C PRO A 133 -1.53 -15.04 16.65
N ARG A 134 -2.34 -15.68 17.51
CA ARG A 134 -1.99 -16.00 18.91
C ARG A 134 -1.54 -14.79 19.75
N GLY A 135 -1.93 -13.57 19.39
CA GLY A 135 -1.53 -12.36 20.14
C GLY A 135 -0.09 -11.90 19.87
N SER A 136 0.54 -12.35 18.78
CA SER A 136 1.93 -12.02 18.42
C SER A 136 2.19 -10.57 17.98
N GLY A 137 1.15 -9.77 17.71
CA GLY A 137 1.25 -8.45 17.10
C GLY A 137 1.56 -8.46 15.59
N LYS A 138 1.75 -9.65 14.99
CA LYS A 138 2.14 -9.81 13.58
C LYS A 138 0.93 -9.78 12.65
N VAL A 139 0.37 -8.60 12.38
CA VAL A 139 -0.86 -8.47 11.56
C VAL A 139 -0.87 -7.34 10.54
N TYR A 140 -0.37 -6.16 10.91
CA TYR A 140 -0.36 -4.98 10.04
C TYR A 140 1.09 -4.49 9.87
N GLY A 141 1.34 -3.22 10.17
CA GLY A 141 2.65 -2.59 10.04
C GLY A 141 2.89 -2.06 8.63
N VAL A 142 3.57 -0.92 8.57
CA VAL A 142 4.13 -0.36 7.34
C VAL A 142 5.63 -0.17 7.48
N CYS A 143 6.35 -0.22 6.36
CA CYS A 143 7.78 0.08 6.31
C CYS A 143 8.07 1.05 5.17
N SER A 144 8.79 2.12 5.48
CA SER A 144 9.29 3.11 4.54
C SER A 144 10.78 2.91 4.36
N ILE A 145 11.18 2.41 3.19
CA ILE A 145 12.56 2.14 2.83
C ILE A 145 13.08 3.33 2.01
N VAL A 146 14.06 4.04 2.57
CA VAL A 146 14.57 5.31 2.03
C VAL A 146 16.00 5.11 1.54
N ARG A 147 16.30 5.51 0.30
CA ARG A 147 17.64 5.41 -0.26
C ARG A 147 18.55 6.46 0.40
N ASP A 148 19.68 6.06 0.96
CA ASP A 148 20.54 6.96 1.75
C ASP A 148 21.06 8.16 0.93
N GLY A 149 21.37 7.96 -0.36
CA GLY A 149 21.86 9.02 -1.25
C GLY A 149 20.84 10.14 -1.54
N ILE A 150 19.60 10.04 -1.08
CA ILE A 150 18.64 11.15 -1.15
C ILE A 150 19.07 12.32 -0.25
N ALA A 151 19.79 12.03 0.85
CA ALA A 151 20.23 13.01 1.84
C ALA A 151 21.20 14.04 1.26
N ASP A 152 21.86 13.71 0.14
CA ASP A 152 22.75 14.64 -0.57
C ASP A 152 21.99 15.82 -1.21
N PHE A 153 20.67 15.66 -1.41
CA PHE A 153 19.84 16.64 -2.12
C PHE A 153 18.64 17.13 -1.29
N HIS A 154 18.22 16.38 -0.27
CA HIS A 154 17.02 16.66 0.49
C HIS A 154 17.19 16.32 1.98
N ASP A 155 16.56 17.12 2.83
CA ASP A 155 16.40 16.77 4.24
C ASP A 155 15.22 15.79 4.38
N ILE A 156 15.46 14.65 5.02
CA ILE A 156 14.45 13.61 5.25
C ILE A 156 14.20 13.40 6.73
N ALA A 157 12.93 13.44 7.11
CA ALA A 157 12.47 12.98 8.41
C ALA A 157 11.36 11.94 8.22
N VAL A 158 11.35 10.89 9.05
CA VAL A 158 10.27 9.90 9.06
C VAL A 158 9.61 9.93 10.43
N ARG A 159 8.28 10.05 10.46
CA ARG A 159 7.50 10.08 11.70
C ARG A 159 6.24 9.22 11.60
N ASN A 160 5.70 8.91 12.77
CA ASN A 160 4.39 8.30 12.91
C ASN A 160 3.31 9.39 13.07
N VAL A 161 2.05 8.97 13.04
CA VAL A 161 0.90 9.79 13.43
C VAL A 161 0.37 9.33 14.79
N ASP A 162 -0.09 10.27 15.61
CA ASP A 162 -0.44 9.96 17.02
C ASP A 162 -1.80 9.27 17.16
N TRP A 163 -2.66 9.38 16.14
CA TRP A 163 -4.01 8.82 16.13
C TRP A 163 -4.10 7.37 15.63
N ASP A 164 -2.97 6.75 15.26
CA ASP A 164 -2.92 5.39 14.74
C ASP A 164 -2.02 4.46 15.56
N CYS A 165 -2.64 3.71 16.45
CA CYS A 165 -1.97 2.65 17.21
C CYS A 165 -1.91 1.30 16.46
N GLU A 166 -2.48 1.19 15.26
CA GLU A 166 -2.47 -0.06 14.49
C GLU A 166 -1.26 -0.19 13.55
N GLY A 167 -0.39 0.82 13.49
CA GLY A 167 0.83 0.79 12.68
C GLY A 167 0.56 0.79 11.18
N ARG A 168 -0.41 1.59 10.75
CA ARG A 168 -0.94 1.67 9.38
C ARG A 168 -0.44 2.88 8.60
N VAL A 169 0.11 3.89 9.27
CA VAL A 169 0.54 5.13 8.63
C VAL A 169 1.93 5.54 9.09
N SER A 170 2.81 5.79 8.12
CA SER A 170 4.06 6.52 8.35
C SER A 170 4.14 7.71 7.39
N VAL A 171 4.78 8.79 7.82
CA VAL A 171 4.95 10.02 7.04
C VAL A 171 6.43 10.26 6.81
N VAL A 172 6.84 10.28 5.54
CA VAL A 172 8.17 10.70 5.09
C VAL A 172 8.09 12.16 4.68
N GLN A 173 8.72 13.02 5.46
CA GLN A 173 8.82 14.45 5.22
C GLN A 173 10.11 14.75 4.45
N VAL A 174 9.97 15.34 3.27
CA VAL A 174 11.05 15.71 2.36
C VAL A 174 11.09 17.22 2.24
N THR A 175 12.22 17.83 2.55
CA THR A 175 12.46 19.26 2.29
C THR A 175 13.62 19.42 1.32
N CYS A 176 13.47 20.28 0.32
CA CYS A 176 14.55 20.66 -0.58
C CYS A 176 15.23 21.93 -0.03
N PRO A 177 16.49 21.87 0.45
CA PRO A 177 17.17 23.05 1.01
C PRO A 177 17.28 24.22 0.03
N GLN A 178 17.46 23.91 -1.26
CA GLN A 178 17.70 24.90 -2.31
C GLN A 178 16.42 25.67 -2.66
N THR A 179 15.28 24.99 -2.74
CA THR A 179 14.00 25.59 -3.15
C THR A 179 13.08 25.90 -1.97
N ARG A 180 13.42 25.42 -0.77
CA ARG A 180 12.55 25.41 0.42
C ARG A 180 11.22 24.68 0.22
N ALA A 181 11.06 23.93 -0.88
CA ALA A 181 9.88 23.13 -1.13
C ALA A 181 9.78 22.00 -0.10
N ARG A 182 8.55 21.70 0.34
CA ARG A 182 8.26 20.74 1.42
C ARG A 182 7.18 19.78 0.96
N LEU A 183 7.46 18.47 1.03
CA LEU A 183 6.55 17.41 0.64
C LEU A 183 6.41 16.39 1.77
N ALA A 184 5.19 16.12 2.20
CA ALA A 184 4.85 15.03 3.11
C ALA A 184 4.28 13.86 2.31
N ILE A 185 4.99 12.74 2.33
CA ILE A 185 4.64 11.52 1.61
C ILE A 185 4.18 10.48 2.61
N PHE A 186 2.94 10.03 2.50
CA PHE A 186 2.35 9.05 3.41
C PHE A 186 2.46 7.65 2.83
N ASN A 187 2.93 6.70 3.64
CA ASN A 187 2.84 5.26 3.39
C ASN A 187 1.69 4.68 4.21
N ILE A 188 0.66 4.18 3.51
CA ILE A 188 -0.65 3.91 4.09
C ILE A 188 -1.10 2.48 3.86
N TYR A 189 -1.52 1.83 4.94
CA TYR A 189 -2.32 0.60 4.92
C TYR A 189 -3.68 0.86 5.59
N ALA A 190 -4.65 1.37 4.83
CA ALA A 190 -5.94 1.75 5.34
C ALA A 190 -6.73 0.54 5.88
N VAL A 191 -7.68 0.82 6.77
CA VAL A 191 -8.45 -0.19 7.47
C VAL A 191 -9.33 -0.98 6.50
N ASN A 192 -9.23 -2.31 6.54
CA ASN A 192 -10.20 -3.18 5.89
C ASN A 192 -11.50 -3.23 6.73
N GLY A 193 -12.62 -2.90 6.11
CA GLY A 193 -13.93 -2.81 6.78
C GLY A 193 -14.56 -4.19 6.98
N THR A 194 -14.95 -4.49 8.21
CA THR A 194 -15.68 -5.72 8.58
C THR A 194 -16.67 -5.43 9.71
N GLN A 195 -17.58 -6.38 9.96
CA GLN A 195 -18.52 -6.33 11.08
C GLN A 195 -17.89 -6.68 12.44
N ASN A 196 -16.57 -6.94 12.48
CA ASN A 196 -15.88 -7.20 13.74
C ASN A 196 -15.95 -5.95 14.63
N ALA A 197 -16.15 -6.17 15.93
CA ALA A 197 -16.11 -5.11 16.92
C ALA A 197 -14.76 -4.39 16.89
N TYR A 198 -14.80 -3.06 16.89
CA TYR A 198 -13.65 -2.22 17.15
C TYR A 198 -13.62 -1.82 18.62
N ARG A 199 -12.44 -1.83 19.22
CA ARG A 199 -12.24 -1.55 20.63
C ARG A 199 -11.41 -0.30 20.81
N GLU A 200 -11.68 0.45 21.87
CA GLU A 200 -10.82 1.55 22.27
C GLU A 200 -9.46 1.02 22.76
N GLY A 201 -8.37 1.65 22.32
CA GLY A 201 -7.01 1.15 22.57
C GLY A 201 -6.59 1.15 24.04
N HIS A 202 -7.14 2.04 24.86
CA HIS A 202 -6.77 2.16 26.28
C HIS A 202 -7.62 1.28 27.20
N THR A 203 -8.93 1.19 26.94
CA THR A 203 -9.88 0.51 27.83
C THR A 203 -10.28 -0.88 27.33
N GLY A 204 -10.12 -1.14 26.03
CA GLY A 204 -10.63 -2.34 25.37
C GLY A 204 -12.16 -2.37 25.21
N ALA A 205 -12.86 -1.29 25.60
CA ALA A 205 -14.30 -1.16 25.44
C ALA A 205 -14.70 -1.16 23.97
N VAL A 206 -15.80 -1.81 23.62
CA VAL A 206 -16.29 -1.82 22.24
C VAL A 206 -16.87 -0.44 21.91
N CYS A 207 -16.35 0.21 20.87
CA CYS A 207 -16.75 1.56 20.45
C CYS A 207 -17.23 1.62 18.99
N GLY A 208 -17.58 0.47 18.41
CA GLY A 208 -18.14 0.38 17.06
C GLY A 208 -17.66 -0.87 16.33
N THR A 209 -17.61 -0.80 15.02
CA THR A 209 -17.15 -1.85 14.11
C THR A 209 -15.89 -1.42 13.34
N ARG A 210 -15.27 -2.38 12.63
CA ARG A 210 -14.18 -2.05 11.70
C ARG A 210 -14.64 -1.20 10.52
N HIS A 211 -15.92 -1.25 10.14
CA HIS A 211 -16.48 -0.31 9.16
C HIS A 211 -16.48 1.12 9.69
N ASP A 212 -16.86 1.33 10.95
CA ASP A 212 -16.83 2.65 11.59
C ASP A 212 -15.39 3.16 11.70
N ARG A 213 -14.47 2.30 12.15
CA ARG A 213 -13.05 2.65 12.23
C ARG A 213 -12.45 3.02 10.87
N LYS A 214 -12.91 2.39 9.79
CA LYS A 214 -12.44 2.71 8.42
C LYS A 214 -12.79 4.13 8.01
N ARG A 215 -14.04 4.56 8.24
CA ARG A 215 -14.47 5.94 7.92
C ARG A 215 -13.77 6.95 8.83
N GLU A 216 -13.61 6.61 10.11
CA GLU A 216 -12.85 7.46 11.03
C GLU A 216 -11.37 7.58 10.63
N PHE A 217 -10.76 6.50 10.12
CA PHE A 217 -9.41 6.54 9.56
C PHE A 217 -9.32 7.49 8.36
N GLN A 218 -10.30 7.46 7.45
CA GLN A 218 -10.36 8.36 6.29
C GLN A 218 -10.48 9.83 6.73
N ARG A 219 -11.32 10.12 7.74
CA ARG A 219 -11.45 11.45 8.34
C ARG A 219 -10.15 11.94 8.98
N LEU A 220 -9.50 11.12 9.81
CA LEU A 220 -8.25 11.46 10.50
C LEU A 220 -7.11 11.69 9.50
N LEU A 221 -6.99 10.83 8.48
CA LEU A 221 -6.01 10.97 7.42
C LEU A 221 -6.21 12.27 6.63
N MET A 222 -7.44 12.60 6.25
CA MET A 222 -7.77 13.87 5.60
C MET A 222 -7.37 15.06 6.48
N HIS A 223 -7.71 15.02 7.77
CA HIS A 223 -7.40 16.11 8.70
C HIS A 223 -5.88 16.31 8.84
N GLU A 224 -5.10 15.24 9.00
CA GLU A 224 -3.63 15.29 9.04
C GLU A 224 -3.06 15.96 7.78
N CYS A 225 -3.59 15.62 6.60
CA CYS A 225 -3.17 16.24 5.33
C CYS A 225 -3.49 17.73 5.30
N ARG A 226 -4.71 18.13 5.70
CA ARG A 226 -5.13 19.53 5.73
C ARG A 226 -4.29 20.37 6.70
N VAL A 227 -3.94 19.82 7.86
CA VAL A 227 -3.04 20.48 8.82
C VAL A 227 -1.66 20.71 8.18
N LEU A 228 -1.12 19.71 7.49
CA LEU A 228 0.16 19.84 6.78
C LEU A 228 0.08 20.85 5.63
N GLU A 229 -0.98 20.83 4.81
CA GLU A 229 -1.20 21.80 3.73
C GLU A 229 -1.24 23.24 4.26
N ALA A 230 -1.94 23.47 5.38
CA ALA A 230 -2.01 24.76 6.07
C ALA A 230 -0.65 25.22 6.62
N GLN A 231 0.25 24.28 6.94
CA GLN A 231 1.63 24.56 7.35
C GLN A 231 2.60 24.71 6.15
N GLY A 232 2.09 24.73 4.93
CA GLY A 232 2.87 24.91 3.70
C GLY A 232 3.52 23.63 3.16
N TRP A 233 3.11 22.45 3.63
CA TRP A 233 3.55 21.17 3.04
C TRP A 233 2.67 20.80 1.86
N ASP A 234 3.26 20.42 0.74
CA ASP A 234 2.56 19.62 -0.25
C ASP A 234 2.36 18.19 0.29
N VAL A 235 1.31 17.51 -0.15
CA VAL A 235 0.97 16.16 0.35
C VAL A 235 0.85 15.17 -0.79
N LEU A 236 1.35 13.95 -0.55
CA LEU A 236 1.22 12.80 -1.44
C LEU A 236 0.88 11.56 -0.62
N LEU A 237 -0.30 10.99 -0.83
CA LEU A 237 -0.72 9.74 -0.22
C LEU A 237 -0.32 8.56 -1.10
N ALA A 238 0.26 7.51 -0.51
CA ALA A 238 0.66 6.32 -1.24
C ALA A 238 0.36 5.03 -0.46
N GLY A 239 -0.23 4.03 -1.13
CA GLY A 239 -0.48 2.70 -0.55
C GLY A 239 -1.91 2.19 -0.68
N ASP A 240 -2.19 1.13 0.05
CA ASP A 240 -3.45 0.39 0.04
C ASP A 240 -4.53 1.15 0.82
N MET A 241 -5.50 1.71 0.09
CA MET A 241 -6.64 2.43 0.65
C MET A 241 -7.83 1.51 0.95
N ASN A 242 -7.76 0.23 0.57
CA ASN A 242 -8.83 -0.76 0.76
C ASN A 242 -10.20 -0.31 0.19
N VAL A 243 -10.21 0.54 -0.84
CA VAL A 243 -11.41 1.06 -1.51
C VAL A 243 -11.18 1.04 -3.01
N ALA A 244 -12.13 0.51 -3.77
CA ALA A 244 -12.24 0.73 -5.21
C ALA A 244 -13.28 1.85 -5.44
N PRO A 245 -12.97 2.96 -6.11
CA PRO A 245 -13.74 4.20 -6.12
C PRO A 245 -14.85 4.20 -7.17
N ASP A 246 -14.69 3.47 -8.28
CA ASP A 246 -15.67 3.41 -9.37
C ASP A 246 -15.63 2.08 -10.14
N GLU A 247 -16.50 1.91 -11.13
CA GLU A 247 -16.72 0.65 -11.86
C GLU A 247 -15.51 0.15 -12.66
N ARG A 248 -14.58 1.05 -12.99
CA ARG A 248 -13.35 0.71 -13.71
C ARG A 248 -12.35 0.02 -12.79
N ASP A 249 -12.51 0.24 -11.50
CA ASP A 249 -11.64 -0.22 -10.42
C ASP A 249 -12.05 -1.56 -9.82
N GLY A 250 -13.05 -2.24 -10.39
CA GLY A 250 -13.40 -3.61 -10.03
C GLY A 250 -13.69 -4.48 -11.25
N TYR A 251 -13.30 -5.75 -11.16
CA TYR A 251 -13.60 -6.78 -12.15
C TYR A 251 -13.98 -8.11 -11.48
N PRO A 252 -15.00 -8.85 -11.96
CA PRO A 252 -15.87 -8.53 -13.10
C PRO A 252 -16.85 -7.38 -12.84
N LYS A 253 -17.07 -7.03 -11.57
CA LYS A 253 -17.92 -5.91 -11.16
C LYS A 253 -17.33 -5.26 -9.92
N LEU A 254 -17.64 -3.99 -9.75
CA LEU A 254 -17.35 -3.26 -8.53
C LEU A 254 -18.08 -3.89 -7.33
N ARG A 255 -17.37 -4.00 -6.20
CA ARG A 255 -17.93 -4.57 -4.97
C ARG A 255 -18.94 -3.60 -4.34
N VAL A 256 -20.16 -4.09 -4.11
CA VAL A 256 -21.26 -3.33 -3.49
C VAL A 256 -21.88 -4.03 -2.28
N PHE A 257 -21.49 -5.28 -2.01
CA PHE A 257 -21.94 -6.06 -0.86
C PHE A 257 -20.73 -6.48 0.01
N PRO A 258 -20.80 -6.31 1.34
CA PRO A 258 -21.86 -5.62 2.09
C PRO A 258 -22.00 -4.15 1.69
N HIS A 259 -23.17 -3.55 2.01
CA HIS A 259 -23.49 -2.16 1.66
C HIS A 259 -22.44 -1.16 2.18
N ASP A 260 -21.75 -1.49 3.26
CA ASP A 260 -20.63 -0.71 3.79
C ASP A 260 -19.51 -0.42 2.76
N HIS A 261 -19.34 -1.24 1.72
CA HIS A 261 -18.41 -0.92 0.64
C HIS A 261 -18.84 0.31 -0.16
N VAL A 262 -20.15 0.52 -0.34
CA VAL A 262 -20.71 1.70 -1.00
C VAL A 262 -20.55 2.93 -0.10
N VAL A 263 -20.89 2.80 1.20
CA VAL A 263 -20.75 3.89 2.17
C VAL A 263 -19.30 4.33 2.32
N SER A 264 -18.37 3.38 2.47
CA SER A 264 -16.93 3.69 2.59
C SER A 264 -16.34 4.29 1.32
N ARG A 265 -16.89 3.96 0.14
CA ARG A 265 -16.50 4.60 -1.12
C ARG A 265 -16.99 6.04 -1.20
N ALA A 266 -18.22 6.32 -0.78
CA ALA A 266 -18.73 7.69 -0.71
C ALA A 266 -17.87 8.55 0.23
N ASP A 267 -17.54 8.02 1.42
CA ASP A 267 -16.66 8.71 2.38
C ASP A 267 -15.24 8.90 1.81
N PHE A 268 -14.70 7.91 1.08
CA PHE A 268 -13.41 8.04 0.40
C PHE A 268 -13.41 9.18 -0.63
N HIS A 269 -14.46 9.28 -1.46
CA HIS A 269 -14.61 10.36 -2.42
C HIS A 269 -14.72 11.72 -1.73
N GLU A 270 -15.57 11.83 -0.71
CA GLU A 270 -15.79 13.08 0.02
C GLU A 270 -14.54 13.55 0.78
N LYS A 271 -13.84 12.64 1.46
CA LYS A 271 -12.72 13.00 2.34
C LYS A 271 -11.39 13.09 1.62
N LEU A 272 -11.11 12.25 0.62
CA LEU A 272 -9.77 12.11 0.06
C LEU A 272 -9.65 12.44 -1.42
N LEU A 273 -10.67 12.21 -2.24
CA LEU A 273 -10.61 12.46 -3.69
C LEU A 273 -11.31 13.77 -4.11
N GLU A 274 -11.20 14.11 -5.38
CA GLU A 274 -12.06 15.12 -6.02
C GLU A 274 -13.50 14.59 -6.02
N GLY A 275 -14.33 15.09 -5.10
CA GLY A 275 -15.76 14.73 -5.06
C GLY A 275 -16.44 14.96 -6.41
N GLY A 276 -17.40 14.10 -6.76
CA GLY A 276 -18.20 14.28 -7.98
C GLY A 276 -19.34 15.26 -7.76
N GLY A 277 -19.34 16.39 -8.48
CA GLY A 277 -20.45 17.35 -8.58
C GLY A 277 -20.79 18.10 -7.27
N ASP A 278 -20.85 19.43 -7.31
CA ASP A 278 -21.25 20.35 -6.22
C ASP A 278 -20.46 20.29 -4.88
N ALA A 279 -19.56 19.33 -4.70
CA ALA A 279 -18.73 19.16 -3.49
C ALA A 279 -17.60 20.20 -3.30
N LYS A 280 -17.68 21.38 -3.92
CA LYS A 280 -16.70 22.47 -3.70
C LYS A 280 -16.76 23.05 -2.29
N GLU A 281 -17.82 22.76 -1.53
CA GLU A 281 -17.99 23.21 -0.14
C GLU A 281 -17.61 22.13 0.91
N SER A 282 -17.40 20.87 0.50
CA SER A 282 -17.01 19.83 1.46
C SER A 282 -15.54 20.00 1.83
N GLY A 283 -15.22 20.27 3.10
CA GLY A 283 -13.84 20.48 3.58
C GLY A 283 -12.87 19.28 3.48
N GLY A 284 -13.09 18.32 2.59
CA GLY A 284 -12.22 17.17 2.31
C GLY A 284 -10.92 17.56 1.59
N LEU A 285 -10.00 16.62 1.35
CA LEU A 285 -8.68 16.90 0.78
C LEU A 285 -8.74 17.39 -0.69
N HIS A 286 -9.78 17.01 -1.43
CA HIS A 286 -9.86 17.19 -2.89
C HIS A 286 -8.62 16.65 -3.63
N GLY A 287 -8.10 15.52 -3.16
CA GLY A 287 -6.91 14.89 -3.72
C GLY A 287 -7.14 14.32 -5.11
N VAL A 288 -6.08 14.28 -5.91
CA VAL A 288 -6.09 13.80 -7.29
C VAL A 288 -5.64 12.36 -7.32
N ASP A 289 -6.51 11.44 -7.73
CA ASP A 289 -6.11 10.08 -8.09
C ASP A 289 -5.22 10.16 -9.35
N ILE A 290 -3.90 10.02 -9.14
CA ILE A 290 -2.90 10.25 -10.17
C ILE A 290 -3.08 9.28 -11.35
N TRP A 291 -3.38 8.01 -11.08
CA TRP A 291 -3.57 7.00 -12.13
C TRP A 291 -4.75 7.38 -13.03
N ARG A 292 -5.91 7.67 -12.42
CA ARG A 292 -7.12 8.05 -13.16
C ARG A 292 -6.92 9.34 -13.94
N LYS A 293 -6.20 10.31 -13.38
CA LYS A 293 -5.94 11.59 -14.05
C LYS A 293 -5.01 11.46 -15.25
N MET A 294 -4.03 10.55 -15.20
CA MET A 294 -3.04 10.38 -16.27
C MET A 294 -3.45 9.34 -17.33
N HIS A 295 -4.23 8.33 -16.96
CA HIS A 295 -4.58 7.20 -17.84
C HIS A 295 -6.09 7.10 -18.15
N GLY A 296 -6.89 8.02 -17.63
CA GLY A 296 -8.33 8.14 -17.91
C GLY A 296 -9.10 6.86 -17.63
N GLU A 297 -9.70 6.30 -18.69
CA GLU A 297 -10.58 5.13 -18.66
C GLU A 297 -9.84 3.79 -18.58
N GLU A 298 -8.50 3.77 -18.62
CA GLU A 298 -7.74 2.53 -18.63
C GLU A 298 -8.03 1.68 -17.38
N ARG A 299 -8.53 0.45 -17.61
CA ARG A 299 -8.79 -0.52 -16.56
C ARG A 299 -7.49 -1.22 -16.18
N ARG A 300 -7.11 -1.07 -14.91
CA ARG A 300 -5.90 -1.66 -14.35
C ARG A 300 -6.08 -1.87 -12.86
N TYR A 301 -5.52 -2.94 -12.33
CA TYR A 301 -5.85 -3.44 -11.00
C TYR A 301 -4.60 -3.66 -10.15
N THR A 302 -4.78 -3.59 -8.84
CA THR A 302 -3.66 -3.72 -7.89
C THR A 302 -3.81 -4.92 -6.98
N TYR A 303 -5.03 -5.40 -6.76
CA TYR A 303 -5.34 -6.59 -5.96
C TYR A 303 -5.82 -7.77 -6.82
N PHE A 304 -5.20 -8.93 -6.63
CA PHE A 304 -5.45 -10.18 -7.34
C PHE A 304 -5.48 -11.36 -6.33
N PRO A 305 -6.66 -11.91 -6.01
CA PRO A 305 -6.81 -13.01 -5.07
C PRO A 305 -5.94 -14.22 -5.47
N ARG A 306 -5.14 -14.73 -4.54
CA ARG A 306 -4.23 -15.87 -4.79
C ARG A 306 -4.94 -17.20 -5.08
N ASN A 307 -6.22 -17.32 -4.72
CA ASN A 307 -7.02 -18.53 -4.89
C ASN A 307 -7.90 -18.51 -6.15
N ARG A 308 -7.67 -17.57 -7.07
CA ARG A 308 -8.39 -17.43 -8.32
C ARG A 308 -7.42 -17.38 -9.48
N GLU A 309 -7.92 -17.69 -10.67
CA GLU A 309 -7.19 -17.48 -11.91
C GLU A 309 -6.83 -15.99 -12.06
N TRP A 310 -5.64 -15.72 -12.58
CA TRP A 310 -5.16 -14.36 -12.79
C TRP A 310 -6.15 -13.55 -13.62
N GLY A 311 -6.41 -12.30 -13.22
CA GLY A 311 -7.34 -11.43 -13.93
C GLY A 311 -8.83 -11.79 -13.80
N SER A 312 -9.18 -12.93 -13.19
CA SER A 312 -10.58 -13.37 -13.12
C SER A 312 -11.42 -12.63 -12.08
N SER A 313 -10.77 -11.89 -11.18
CA SER A 313 -11.37 -11.14 -10.08
C SER A 313 -10.33 -10.15 -9.55
N CYS A 314 -10.58 -8.86 -9.70
CA CYS A 314 -9.57 -7.85 -9.41
C CYS A 314 -10.21 -6.59 -8.84
N ASP A 315 -9.47 -5.89 -7.98
CA ASP A 315 -9.84 -4.55 -7.51
C ASP A 315 -8.60 -3.64 -7.64
N ARG A 316 -8.79 -2.35 -7.95
CA ARG A 316 -7.75 -1.32 -7.76
C ARG A 316 -7.99 -0.67 -6.41
N VAL A 317 -7.07 -0.91 -5.47
CA VAL A 317 -7.17 -0.45 -4.09
C VAL A 317 -5.90 0.22 -3.60
N ASP A 318 -4.83 0.20 -4.40
CA ASP A 318 -3.56 0.87 -4.11
C ASP A 318 -3.45 2.14 -4.96
N TYR A 319 -3.07 3.25 -4.33
CA TYR A 319 -3.11 4.57 -4.95
C TYR A 319 -1.83 5.36 -4.72
N PHE A 320 -1.56 6.27 -5.67
CA PHE A 320 -0.98 7.57 -5.34
C PHE A 320 -2.07 8.64 -5.47
N ILE A 321 -2.27 9.43 -4.42
CA ILE A 321 -3.20 10.57 -4.42
C ILE A 321 -2.41 11.83 -4.10
N ALA A 322 -2.35 12.77 -5.05
CA ALA A 322 -1.70 14.04 -4.85
C ALA A 322 -2.66 15.05 -4.21
N GLY A 323 -2.20 15.82 -3.22
CA GLY A 323 -2.93 17.02 -2.80
C GLY A 323 -3.12 17.97 -3.97
N ARG A 324 -4.23 18.73 -3.99
CA ARG A 324 -4.59 19.61 -5.11
C ARG A 324 -3.44 20.53 -5.52
N ARG A 325 -2.85 21.22 -4.53
CA ARG A 325 -1.74 22.16 -4.76
C ARG A 325 -0.53 21.47 -5.37
N PHE A 326 -0.19 20.27 -4.89
CA PHE A 326 0.94 19.50 -5.41
C PHE A 326 0.72 19.06 -6.87
N TRP A 327 -0.52 18.65 -7.20
CA TRP A 327 -0.91 18.32 -8.56
C TRP A 327 -0.84 19.54 -9.48
N ASP A 328 -1.45 20.66 -9.09
CA ASP A 328 -1.57 21.87 -9.93
C ASP A 328 -0.20 22.51 -10.23
N LYS A 329 0.79 22.36 -9.33
CA LYS A 329 2.19 22.72 -9.57
C LYS A 329 2.88 21.90 -10.67
N GLY A 330 2.25 20.81 -11.14
CA GLY A 330 2.85 19.87 -12.09
C GLY A 330 4.07 19.16 -11.51
N CYS A 331 4.00 18.81 -10.22
CA CYS A 331 5.04 18.07 -9.52
C CYS A 331 5.04 16.58 -9.87
N VAL A 332 3.89 16.03 -10.25
CA VAL A 332 3.76 14.63 -10.70
C VAL A 332 4.15 14.51 -12.16
N LYS A 333 5.08 13.60 -12.49
CA LYS A 333 5.66 13.44 -13.83
C LYS A 333 5.23 12.19 -14.56
N ALA A 334 5.12 11.09 -13.83
CA ALA A 334 4.71 9.81 -14.36
C ALA A 334 4.16 8.93 -13.24
N CYS A 335 3.36 7.93 -13.62
CA CYS A 335 2.90 6.89 -12.72
C CYS A 335 2.62 5.59 -13.49
N GLY A 336 2.58 4.48 -12.77
CA GLY A 336 2.24 3.18 -13.34
C GLY A 336 1.81 2.14 -12.31
N ILE A 337 1.20 1.07 -12.82
CA ILE A 337 0.80 -0.12 -12.06
C ILE A 337 1.48 -1.33 -12.68
N MET A 338 2.11 -2.16 -11.86
CA MET A 338 2.89 -3.32 -12.29
C MET A 338 2.06 -4.61 -12.28
N ASP A 339 0.96 -4.62 -13.03
CA ASP A 339 -0.10 -5.65 -13.02
C ASP A 339 0.26 -6.98 -13.70
N SER A 340 1.37 -7.60 -13.28
CA SER A 340 1.76 -8.94 -13.71
C SER A 340 1.93 -9.89 -12.52
N GLU A 341 1.75 -11.19 -12.76
CA GLU A 341 1.99 -12.22 -11.74
C GLU A 341 3.44 -12.18 -11.22
N ALA A 342 4.40 -11.89 -12.09
CA ALA A 342 5.81 -11.82 -11.74
C ALA A 342 6.09 -10.68 -10.75
N GLU A 343 5.50 -9.50 -10.98
CA GLU A 343 5.66 -8.33 -10.11
C GLU A 343 4.85 -8.46 -8.81
N ARG A 344 3.71 -9.15 -8.83
CA ARG A 344 2.95 -9.49 -7.61
C ARG A 344 3.76 -10.34 -6.64
N GLY A 345 4.59 -11.25 -7.18
CA GLY A 345 5.33 -12.22 -6.38
C GLY A 345 4.40 -13.02 -5.44
N PRO A 346 4.76 -13.21 -4.16
CA PRO A 346 3.99 -14.00 -3.20
C PRO A 346 2.81 -13.23 -2.57
N SER A 347 2.69 -11.93 -2.82
CA SER A 347 1.57 -11.10 -2.34
C SER A 347 0.28 -11.42 -3.11
N ASP A 348 -0.83 -10.84 -2.68
CA ASP A 348 -2.05 -10.64 -3.47
C ASP A 348 -2.12 -9.25 -4.12
N HIS A 349 -1.17 -8.35 -3.86
CA HIS A 349 -1.09 -7.04 -4.52
C HIS A 349 0.13 -6.90 -5.43
N VAL A 350 -0.01 -6.07 -6.46
CA VAL A 350 1.11 -5.64 -7.31
C VAL A 350 1.64 -4.27 -6.89
N PRO A 351 2.92 -3.99 -7.12
CA PRO A 351 3.50 -2.67 -6.92
C PRO A 351 2.87 -1.60 -7.81
N ILE A 352 2.77 -0.38 -7.28
CA ILE A 352 2.49 0.85 -8.03
C ILE A 352 3.65 1.82 -7.86
N TRP A 353 3.80 2.76 -8.80
CA TRP A 353 4.85 3.77 -8.73
C TRP A 353 4.43 5.14 -9.22
N ALA A 354 5.13 6.16 -8.74
CA ALA A 354 5.05 7.53 -9.21
C ALA A 354 6.43 8.19 -9.24
N ASP A 355 6.65 9.03 -10.25
CA ASP A 355 7.78 9.94 -10.35
C ASP A 355 7.30 11.35 -10.02
N VAL A 356 7.96 11.99 -9.06
CA VAL A 356 7.59 13.33 -8.59
C VAL A 356 8.80 14.24 -8.44
N GLU A 357 8.59 15.55 -8.55
CA GLU A 357 9.59 16.58 -8.32
C GLU A 357 9.08 17.61 -7.32
N LEU A 358 9.96 18.06 -6.43
CA LEU A 358 9.66 19.18 -5.56
C LEU A 358 9.88 20.49 -6.31
N LYS A 359 8.88 21.36 -6.32
CA LYS A 359 8.96 22.71 -6.89
C LYS A 359 8.65 23.74 -5.82
N ALA A 360 9.35 24.88 -5.88
CA ALA A 360 8.98 26.05 -5.10
C ALA A 360 7.58 26.54 -5.48
N ASP A 361 6.92 27.25 -4.58
CA ASP A 361 5.72 28.01 -4.92
C ASP A 361 6.08 29.07 -5.97
N ALA A 362 5.21 29.23 -6.97
CA ALA A 362 5.32 30.37 -7.88
C ALA A 362 4.93 31.63 -7.09
N ASN A 363 5.85 32.58 -6.98
CA ASN A 363 5.58 33.90 -6.39
C ASN A 363 4.49 34.66 -7.14
#